data_AF-A0A8H4YYE3-F1
#
_entry.id   AF-A0A8H4YYE3-F1
#
_cell.length_a   1.000
_cell.length_b   1.000
_cell.length_c   1.000
_cell.angle_alpha   90.00
_cell.angle_beta   90.00
_cell.angle_gamma   90.00
#
_symmetry.space_group_name_H-M   'P 1'
#
loop_
_entity.id
_entity.type
_entity.pdbx_description
1 polymer ?
#
loop_
_entity_poly.entity_id
_entity_poly.type
_entity_poly.pdbx_seq_one_letter_code
_entity_poly.pdbx_strand_id
1 'polypeptide(L)'
;MSNHRYNSWLKTKKKGELENLAESVGLSDIDGYKKDDLGVALDNFLTENSTRFLANPELAGYFNSRSKAQGSPIKKELFREDALKVVRRRPSKAVEEVTPDDDASSPQAPSTALVETPGRALSEVASRIALPATPADVALAVDRSTSIVRQRVSSLYEESGITEVSHATRDTLSTVTSILFCVAGWELWNVRREILSNVYAFTIPAISTLGTSDYPVYVPDMFLLLTSSFWSPALTWILTSVIIPSFAGYFFNLSATSPPPSRGRPRPSHADYVVDPLTFSIVKALVSFVVYGQGVNFGGLLNDLSIMRLENAIYGGYKGILTGTAVTAVVSIYDAVLRK
;
A
#
# COMPACT_ATOMS: atom_id res chain seq x y z
N MET A 1 22.64 28.15 -25.82
CA MET A 1 21.19 28.23 -25.54
C MET A 1 21.03 28.21 -24.03
N SER A 2 20.83 29.38 -23.43
CA SER A 2 20.61 29.52 -21.98
C SER A 2 19.28 28.87 -21.62
N ASN A 3 19.33 27.85 -20.75
CA ASN A 3 18.13 27.21 -20.22
C ASN A 3 17.51 28.14 -19.15
N HIS A 4 16.62 29.03 -19.57
CA HIS A 4 15.88 29.89 -18.64
C HIS A 4 14.85 29.03 -17.86
N ARG A 5 15.18 28.72 -16.60
CA ARG A 5 14.26 28.06 -15.66
C ARG A 5 13.59 29.12 -14.80
N TYR A 6 12.31 29.35 -15.06
CA TYR A 6 11.43 30.21 -14.27
C TYR A 6 10.04 29.55 -14.15
N ASN A 7 9.22 30.00 -13.19
CA ASN A 7 7.92 29.41 -12.84
C ASN A 7 7.03 29.11 -14.08
N SER A 8 6.39 27.94 -14.09
CA SER A 8 5.51 27.50 -15.19
C SER A 8 4.31 28.43 -15.44
N TRP A 9 3.81 29.10 -14.41
CA TRP A 9 2.72 30.07 -14.55
C TRP A 9 3.13 31.28 -15.39
N LEU A 10 4.33 31.82 -15.17
CA LEU A 10 4.87 32.93 -15.97
C LEU A 10 5.11 32.54 -17.43
N LYS A 11 5.44 31.27 -17.70
CA LYS A 11 5.62 30.76 -19.08
C LYS A 11 4.33 30.81 -19.91
N THR A 12 3.18 30.63 -19.26
CA THR A 12 1.87 30.65 -19.93
C THR A 12 1.45 32.05 -20.38
N LYS A 13 2.03 33.10 -19.80
CA LYS A 13 1.69 34.49 -20.09
C LYS A 13 2.34 34.95 -21.40
N LYS A 14 1.63 35.81 -22.14
CA LYS A 14 2.15 36.49 -23.34
C LYS A 14 3.11 37.61 -22.91
N LYS A 15 4.00 38.04 -23.82
CA LYS A 15 5.00 39.09 -23.52
C LYS A 15 4.36 40.37 -22.96
N GLY A 16 3.31 40.88 -23.60
CA GLY A 16 2.61 42.08 -23.13
C GLY A 16 1.91 41.90 -21.77
N GLU A 17 1.43 40.70 -21.43
CA GLU A 17 0.88 40.43 -20.10
C GLU A 17 1.98 40.44 -19.03
N LEU A 18 3.19 39.99 -19.38
CA LEU A 18 4.33 40.02 -18.47
C LEU A 18 4.86 41.45 -18.29
N GLU A 19 4.83 42.27 -19.33
CA GLU A 19 5.20 43.70 -19.26
C GLU A 19 4.24 44.47 -18.34
N ASN A 20 2.92 44.29 -18.51
CA ASN A 20 1.91 44.89 -17.62
C ASN A 20 2.06 44.43 -16.16
N LEU A 21 2.37 43.16 -15.95
CA LEU A 21 2.55 42.59 -14.61
C LEU A 21 3.84 43.12 -13.97
N ALA A 22 4.90 43.28 -14.76
CA ALA A 22 6.14 43.84 -14.29
C ALA A 22 5.99 45.35 -13.96
N GLU A 23 5.17 46.09 -14.71
CA GLU A 23 4.76 47.46 -14.39
C GLU A 23 3.92 47.51 -13.09
N SER A 24 2.95 46.61 -12.91
CA SER A 24 2.11 46.57 -11.69
C SER A 24 2.88 46.19 -10.42
N VAL A 25 3.95 45.41 -10.58
CA VAL A 25 4.87 44.99 -9.52
C VAL A 25 5.97 46.03 -9.26
N GLY A 26 6.05 47.09 -10.08
CA GLY A 26 7.01 48.19 -9.92
C GLY A 26 8.42 47.86 -10.37
N LEU A 27 8.60 46.89 -11.29
CA LEU A 27 9.89 46.58 -11.88
C LEU A 27 10.18 47.61 -12.99
N SER A 28 10.83 48.73 -12.63
CA SER A 28 11.40 49.66 -13.61
C SER A 28 12.70 49.07 -14.15
N ASP A 29 12.83 48.99 -15.49
CA ASP A 29 14.00 48.51 -16.29
C ASP A 29 13.70 47.29 -17.21
N ILE A 30 12.49 47.23 -17.81
CA ILE A 30 12.06 46.08 -18.65
C ILE A 30 12.27 46.34 -20.15
N ASP A 31 12.65 47.56 -20.53
CA ASP A 31 12.65 47.95 -21.94
C ASP A 31 13.75 47.19 -22.72
N GLY A 32 13.34 46.43 -23.74
CA GLY A 32 14.22 45.58 -24.54
C GLY A 32 14.40 44.12 -24.08
N TYR A 33 13.78 43.69 -22.97
CA TYR A 33 13.88 42.29 -22.54
C TYR A 33 13.12 41.33 -23.48
N LYS A 34 13.75 40.19 -23.79
CA LYS A 34 13.07 39.07 -24.46
C LYS A 34 12.11 38.41 -23.47
N LYS A 35 11.08 37.72 -23.99
CA LYS A 35 10.03 37.07 -23.17
C LYS A 35 10.62 36.20 -22.05
N ASP A 36 11.62 35.39 -22.36
CA ASP A 36 12.21 34.46 -21.38
C ASP A 36 13.09 35.18 -20.35
N ASP A 37 13.80 36.23 -20.75
CA ASP A 37 14.62 37.05 -19.84
C ASP A 37 13.72 37.83 -18.87
N LEU A 38 12.60 38.37 -19.37
CA LEU A 38 11.58 39.04 -18.57
C LEU A 38 10.93 38.06 -17.57
N GLY A 39 10.62 36.83 -18.01
CA GLY A 39 10.11 35.77 -17.15
C GLY A 39 11.06 35.41 -16.00
N VAL A 40 12.37 35.36 -16.24
CA VAL A 40 13.38 35.11 -15.19
C VAL A 40 13.53 36.30 -14.25
N ALA A 41 13.62 37.52 -14.77
CA ALA A 41 13.73 38.73 -13.96
C ALA A 41 12.53 38.87 -13.01
N LEU A 42 11.33 38.62 -13.52
CA LEU A 42 10.09 38.68 -12.74
C LEU A 42 10.01 37.56 -11.69
N ASP A 43 10.44 36.34 -12.01
CA ASP A 43 10.49 35.23 -11.05
C ASP A 43 11.46 35.50 -9.88
N ASN A 44 12.62 36.09 -10.18
CA ASN A 44 13.59 36.51 -9.16
C ASN A 44 13.03 37.63 -8.28
N PHE A 45 12.46 38.68 -8.90
CA PHE A 45 11.89 39.81 -8.16
C PHE A 45 10.71 39.42 -7.26
N LEU A 46 9.82 38.54 -7.74
CA LEU A 46 8.71 37.98 -6.97
C LEU A 46 9.17 37.04 -5.85
N THR A 47 10.32 36.38 -6.02
CA THR A 47 10.93 35.57 -4.97
C THR A 47 11.48 36.45 -3.85
N GLU A 48 12.25 37.47 -4.21
CA GLU A 48 12.89 38.41 -3.27
C GLU A 48 11.86 39.21 -2.47
N ASN A 49 10.75 39.60 -3.11
CA ASN A 49 9.69 40.41 -2.50
C ASN A 49 8.43 39.61 -2.15
N SER A 50 8.55 38.29 -1.98
CA SER A 50 7.40 37.38 -1.81
C SER A 50 6.41 37.83 -0.73
N THR A 51 6.88 38.26 0.44
CA THR A 51 6.04 38.68 1.57
C THR A 51 5.13 39.89 1.26
N ARG A 52 5.54 40.78 0.36
CA ARG A 52 4.75 41.95 -0.06
C ARG A 52 3.66 41.60 -1.06
N PHE A 53 3.93 40.61 -1.91
CA PHE A 53 3.08 40.26 -3.04
C PHE A 53 2.12 39.10 -2.78
N LEU A 54 2.24 38.41 -1.64
CA LEU A 54 1.30 37.35 -1.23
C LEU A 54 -0.16 37.83 -1.11
N ALA A 55 -0.38 39.10 -0.77
CA ALA A 55 -1.72 39.67 -0.62
C ALA A 55 -2.34 40.15 -1.95
N ASN A 56 -1.57 40.18 -3.05
CA ASN A 56 -2.05 40.68 -4.34
C ASN A 56 -2.83 39.57 -5.10
N PRO A 57 -4.12 39.77 -5.41
CA PRO A 57 -4.93 38.75 -6.10
C PRO A 57 -4.44 38.42 -7.51
N GLU A 58 -3.76 39.34 -8.20
CA GLU A 58 -3.24 39.11 -9.56
C GLU A 58 -2.11 38.07 -9.60
N LEU A 59 -1.38 37.93 -8.49
CA LEU A 59 -0.23 37.03 -8.33
C LEU A 59 -0.60 35.72 -7.61
N ALA A 60 -1.87 35.54 -7.23
CA ALA A 60 -2.33 34.33 -6.55
C ALA A 60 -2.04 33.06 -7.37
N GLY A 61 -2.16 33.14 -8.71
CA GLY A 61 -1.82 32.03 -9.61
C GLY A 61 -0.35 31.63 -9.56
N TYR A 62 0.55 32.63 -9.46
CA TYR A 62 2.00 32.43 -9.37
C TYR A 62 2.42 31.76 -8.06
N PHE A 63 1.88 32.22 -6.93
CA PHE A 63 2.21 31.63 -5.62
C PHE A 63 1.62 30.23 -5.44
N ASN A 64 0.45 29.96 -6.03
CA ASN A 64 -0.14 28.62 -6.06
C ASN A 64 0.62 27.63 -6.95
N SER A 65 1.14 28.07 -8.10
CA SER A 65 2.00 27.20 -8.93
C SER A 65 3.33 26.93 -8.23
N ARG A 66 3.87 27.91 -7.50
CA ARG A 66 5.10 27.78 -6.73
C ARG A 66 4.95 26.82 -5.55
N SER A 67 3.88 26.93 -4.77
CA SER A 67 3.64 26.02 -3.65
C SER A 67 3.50 24.56 -4.10
N LYS A 68 2.89 24.33 -5.28
CA LYS A 68 2.83 23.01 -5.92
C LYS A 68 4.18 22.52 -6.43
N ALA A 69 5.07 23.42 -6.87
CA ALA A 69 6.41 23.07 -7.34
C ALA A 69 7.43 22.89 -6.23
N GLN A 70 7.26 23.55 -5.07
CA GLN A 70 8.15 23.45 -3.89
C GLN A 70 7.73 22.37 -2.87
N GLY A 71 6.54 21.78 -2.99
CA GLY A 71 6.01 20.84 -2.00
C GLY A 71 6.39 19.39 -2.25
N SER A 72 7.31 18.85 -1.45
CA SER A 72 7.20 17.48 -0.96
C SER A 72 5.93 17.37 -0.10
N PRO A 73 5.20 16.23 -0.11
CA PRO A 73 3.86 16.15 0.45
C PRO A 73 3.91 16.03 1.98
N ILE A 74 4.09 17.15 2.67
CA ILE A 74 3.80 17.25 4.11
C ILE A 74 2.38 17.77 4.25
N LYS A 75 1.47 16.79 4.40
CA LYS A 75 0.26 16.80 5.21
C LYS A 75 -0.10 18.17 5.83
N LYS A 76 -0.90 18.95 5.12
CA LYS A 76 -1.80 19.93 5.72
C LYS A 76 -3.22 19.56 5.29
N GLU A 77 -3.90 18.89 6.21
CA GLU A 77 -5.35 18.84 6.29
C GLU A 77 -5.87 20.28 6.33
N LEU A 78 -6.64 20.68 5.32
CA LEU A 78 -7.68 21.69 5.46
C LEU A 78 -8.80 21.32 4.49
N PHE A 79 -9.94 21.00 5.10
CA PHE A 79 -11.29 20.94 4.54
C PHE A 79 -11.48 21.66 3.20
N ARG A 80 -11.92 20.90 2.20
CA ARG A 80 -12.91 21.39 1.22
C ARG A 80 -13.72 20.21 0.70
N GLU A 81 -14.93 20.12 1.22
CA GLU A 81 -16.02 19.33 0.64
C GLU A 81 -16.37 19.83 -0.76
N ASP A 82 -16.88 18.87 -1.53
CA ASP A 82 -17.74 19.00 -2.71
C ASP A 82 -17.20 19.64 -3.98
N ALA A 83 -16.90 18.77 -4.96
CA ALA A 83 -17.52 18.85 -6.30
C ALA A 83 -17.11 17.66 -7.18
N LEU A 84 -17.82 16.52 -7.09
CA LEU A 84 -17.84 15.52 -8.17
C LEU A 84 -19.24 14.93 -8.38
N LYS A 85 -20.06 15.71 -9.10
CA LYS A 85 -20.80 15.32 -10.31
C LYS A 85 -21.24 13.84 -10.38
N VAL A 86 -22.45 13.55 -9.90
CA VAL A 86 -23.18 12.34 -10.26
C VAL A 86 -24.48 12.69 -10.99
N VAL A 87 -24.71 11.88 -12.02
CA VAL A 87 -25.66 11.97 -13.12
C VAL A 87 -27.12 11.94 -12.66
N ARG A 88 -27.93 12.81 -13.29
CA ARG A 88 -29.41 12.90 -13.22
C ARG A 88 -30.12 11.54 -13.30
N ARG A 89 -31.13 11.36 -12.45
CA ARG A 89 -32.44 10.80 -12.85
C ARG A 89 -33.59 11.35 -11.97
N ARG A 90 -34.68 11.74 -12.64
CA ARG A 90 -35.90 12.46 -12.18
C ARG A 90 -36.62 11.76 -11.02
N PRO A 91 -37.33 12.53 -10.16
CA PRO A 91 -38.79 12.52 -10.26
C PRO A 91 -39.42 13.92 -10.29
N SER A 92 -40.64 13.99 -10.81
CA SER A 92 -41.44 15.20 -11.05
C SER A 92 -42.69 15.23 -10.18
N LYS A 93 -42.96 16.38 -9.53
CA LYS A 93 -44.27 17.04 -9.30
C LYS A 93 -45.23 16.33 -8.29
N ALA A 94 -45.98 16.96 -7.38
CA ALA A 94 -46.44 18.34 -7.08
C ALA A 94 -46.86 18.42 -5.57
N VAL A 95 -46.65 19.54 -4.85
CA VAL A 95 -47.62 20.62 -4.42
C VAL A 95 -48.54 20.15 -3.27
N GLU A 96 -48.65 20.80 -2.10
CA GLU A 96 -49.21 22.14 -1.75
C GLU A 96 -48.89 22.41 -0.25
N GLU A 97 -48.17 23.46 0.16
CA GLU A 97 -48.57 24.84 0.53
C GLU A 97 -49.12 25.04 1.98
N VAL A 98 -48.72 26.17 2.56
CA VAL A 98 -49.33 26.97 3.64
C VAL A 98 -48.67 26.92 5.04
N THR A 99 -47.72 27.84 5.23
CA THR A 99 -47.38 28.67 6.43
C THR A 99 -48.61 29.46 6.94
N PRO A 100 -48.71 30.03 8.18
CA PRO A 100 -47.67 30.87 8.81
C PRO A 100 -47.58 30.94 10.36
N ASP A 101 -46.43 31.48 10.82
CA ASP A 101 -46.17 32.53 11.86
C ASP A 101 -46.82 32.41 13.28
N ASP A 102 -46.26 32.84 14.42
CA ASP A 102 -45.24 33.87 14.70
C ASP A 102 -44.76 33.78 16.18
N ASP A 103 -43.50 34.19 16.37
CA ASP A 103 -42.91 35.02 17.44
C ASP A 103 -42.80 34.70 18.96
N ALA A 104 -41.59 35.07 19.45
CA ALA A 104 -41.25 35.77 20.71
C ALA A 104 -40.39 35.04 21.79
N SER A 105 -39.08 35.33 21.74
CA SER A 105 -38.28 36.02 22.79
C SER A 105 -38.04 35.41 24.20
N SER A 106 -36.74 35.11 24.45
CA SER A 106 -35.95 35.03 25.71
C SER A 106 -36.21 36.22 26.70
N PRO A 107 -35.79 36.29 28.01
CA PRO A 107 -34.51 35.77 28.58
C PRO A 107 -34.36 35.53 30.13
N GLN A 108 -33.11 35.17 30.53
CA GLN A 108 -32.37 35.49 31.78
C GLN A 108 -32.42 34.60 33.06
N ALA A 109 -31.23 34.52 33.69
CA ALA A 109 -30.67 33.67 34.77
C ALA A 109 -31.11 34.09 36.22
N PRO A 110 -30.49 33.71 37.38
CA PRO A 110 -29.39 32.76 37.71
C PRO A 110 -29.57 31.90 39.01
N SER A 111 -28.58 31.04 39.29
CA SER A 111 -27.98 30.74 40.62
C SER A 111 -28.45 29.57 41.54
N THR A 112 -27.41 28.97 42.13
CA THR A 112 -27.27 28.21 43.40
C THR A 112 -27.84 26.79 43.58
N ALA A 113 -26.90 25.83 43.50
CA ALA A 113 -26.60 24.77 44.46
C ALA A 113 -27.68 24.29 45.44
N LEU A 114 -27.98 22.98 45.40
CA LEU A 114 -28.13 22.13 46.59
C LEU A 114 -27.96 20.65 46.18
N VAL A 115 -27.21 19.94 47.03
CA VAL A 115 -26.83 18.53 46.92
C VAL A 115 -28.07 17.64 47.05
N GLU A 116 -28.33 16.76 46.07
CA GLU A 116 -29.40 15.75 46.18
C GLU A 116 -28.91 14.34 45.79
N THR A 117 -29.30 13.39 46.63
CA THR A 117 -28.96 11.97 46.73
C THR A 117 -29.20 11.13 45.44
N PRO A 118 -28.40 10.07 45.19
CA PRO A 118 -28.39 9.31 43.92
C PRO A 118 -29.59 8.36 43.70
N GLY A 119 -30.74 8.58 44.34
CA GLY A 119 -31.94 7.75 44.16
C GLY A 119 -32.87 8.18 43.03
N ARG A 120 -32.83 9.46 42.63
CA ARG A 120 -33.76 10.04 41.62
C ARG A 120 -33.29 9.92 40.18
N ALA A 121 -31.98 9.77 39.94
CA ALA A 121 -31.42 9.71 38.59
C ALA A 121 -31.88 8.47 37.79
N LEU A 122 -32.15 7.35 38.45
CA LEU A 122 -32.67 6.15 37.77
C LEU A 122 -34.17 6.25 37.46
N SER A 123 -34.92 7.01 38.25
CA SER A 123 -36.35 7.28 38.01
C SER A 123 -36.55 8.29 36.87
N GLU A 124 -35.65 9.27 36.71
CA GLU A 124 -35.76 10.27 35.65
C GLU A 124 -35.30 9.75 34.27
N VAL A 125 -34.37 8.78 34.25
CA VAL A 125 -34.00 8.08 32.99
C VAL A 125 -35.11 7.12 32.55
N ALA A 126 -35.82 6.48 33.49
CA ALA A 126 -36.97 5.64 33.18
C ALA A 126 -38.18 6.45 32.68
N SER A 127 -38.40 7.68 33.17
CA SER A 127 -39.51 8.54 32.72
C SER A 127 -39.26 9.28 31.40
N ARG A 128 -38.03 9.26 30.88
CA ARG A 128 -37.68 9.81 29.54
C ARG A 128 -37.77 8.77 28.42
N ILE A 129 -38.10 7.52 28.73
CA ILE A 129 -38.48 6.52 27.74
C ILE A 129 -40.00 6.62 27.57
N ALA A 130 -40.44 7.60 26.78
CA ALA A 130 -41.81 7.64 26.30
C ALA A 130 -42.08 6.34 25.54
N LEU A 131 -42.90 5.46 26.14
CA LEU A 131 -43.34 4.23 25.49
C LEU A 131 -44.04 4.62 24.18
N PRO A 132 -43.59 4.12 23.02
CA PRO A 132 -44.21 4.44 21.75
C PRO A 132 -45.68 3.98 21.77
N ALA A 133 -46.60 4.93 21.69
CA ALA A 133 -48.02 4.69 21.69
C ALA A 133 -48.46 4.27 20.27
N THR A 134 -48.00 3.12 19.76
CA THR A 134 -48.64 2.27 18.73
C THR A 134 -47.66 1.22 18.15
N PRO A 135 -48.15 0.06 17.66
CA PRO A 135 -47.31 -1.01 17.09
C PRO A 135 -46.46 -0.57 15.89
N ALA A 136 -46.91 0.42 15.12
CA ALA A 136 -46.18 0.96 13.98
C ALA A 136 -44.95 1.78 14.41
N ASP A 137 -45.05 2.54 15.51
CA ASP A 137 -43.93 3.32 16.03
C ASP A 137 -42.82 2.44 16.64
N VAL A 138 -43.18 1.28 17.20
CA VAL A 138 -42.18 0.28 17.61
C VAL A 138 -41.44 -0.27 16.40
N ALA A 139 -42.13 -0.57 15.30
CA ALA A 139 -41.50 -1.03 14.07
C ALA A 139 -40.55 0.03 13.49
N LEU A 140 -40.96 1.30 13.48
CA LEU A 140 -40.10 2.41 13.05
C LEU A 140 -38.92 2.65 13.98
N ALA A 141 -39.09 2.51 15.30
CA ALA A 141 -38.00 2.60 16.27
C ALA A 141 -37.00 1.42 16.11
N VAL A 142 -37.50 0.21 15.85
CA VAL A 142 -36.68 -0.96 15.56
C VAL A 142 -35.94 -0.79 14.24
N ASP A 143 -36.58 -0.30 13.18
CA ASP A 143 -35.91 -0.02 11.90
C ASP A 143 -34.85 1.08 12.03
N ARG A 144 -35.11 2.12 12.83
CA ARG A 144 -34.11 3.15 13.16
C ARG A 144 -32.95 2.58 13.96
N SER A 145 -33.22 1.74 14.96
CA SER A 145 -32.16 1.09 15.74
C SER A 145 -31.34 0.10 14.89
N THR A 146 -31.99 -0.62 13.98
CA THR A 146 -31.36 -1.59 13.08
C THR A 146 -30.51 -0.88 12.02
N SER A 147 -30.98 0.24 11.48
CA SER A 147 -30.20 1.07 10.57
C SER A 147 -29.00 1.72 11.25
N ILE A 148 -29.13 2.17 12.51
CA ILE A 148 -28.01 2.72 13.29
C ILE A 148 -26.99 1.64 13.65
N VAL A 149 -27.42 0.45 14.07
CA VAL A 149 -26.51 -0.68 14.34
C VAL A 149 -25.81 -1.11 13.06
N ARG A 150 -26.53 -1.19 11.93
CA ARG A 150 -25.94 -1.50 10.63
C ARG A 150 -24.92 -0.46 10.21
N GLN A 151 -25.21 0.83 10.40
CA GLN A 151 -24.29 1.93 10.10
C GLN A 151 -23.04 1.90 10.98
N ARG A 152 -23.17 1.55 12.27
CA ARG A 152 -22.01 1.41 13.16
C ARG A 152 -21.18 0.16 12.87
N VAL A 153 -21.81 -0.95 12.50
CA VAL A 153 -21.10 -2.17 12.09
C VAL A 153 -20.38 -1.93 10.77
N SER A 154 -21.01 -1.24 9.80
CA SER A 154 -20.35 -0.88 8.55
C SER A 154 -19.21 0.12 8.77
N SER A 155 -19.40 1.12 9.64
CA SER A 155 -18.33 2.09 9.94
C SER A 155 -17.16 1.44 10.67
N LEU A 156 -17.41 0.53 11.61
CA LEU A 156 -16.35 -0.24 12.29
C LEU A 156 -15.65 -1.21 11.34
N TYR A 157 -16.36 -1.75 10.35
CA TYR A 157 -15.77 -2.61 9.32
C TYR A 157 -14.90 -1.82 8.33
N GLU A 158 -15.34 -0.63 7.90
CA GLU A 158 -14.54 0.31 7.09
C GLU A 158 -13.33 0.85 7.88
N GLU A 159 -13.53 1.18 9.16
CA GLU A 159 -12.50 1.68 10.08
C GLU A 159 -11.49 0.59 10.48
N SER A 160 -11.92 -0.68 10.55
CA SER A 160 -11.01 -1.80 10.83
C SER A 160 -9.98 -2.04 9.71
N GLY A 161 -10.17 -1.44 8.53
CA GLY A 161 -9.23 -1.54 7.41
C GLY A 161 -9.02 -2.98 6.91
N ILE A 162 -9.85 -3.94 7.32
CA ILE A 162 -9.67 -5.36 6.98
C ILE A 162 -9.81 -5.55 5.47
N THR A 163 -10.70 -4.81 4.81
CA THR A 163 -10.84 -4.80 3.35
C THR A 163 -9.60 -4.23 2.68
N GLU A 164 -9.11 -3.08 3.14
CA GLU A 164 -7.90 -2.43 2.61
C GLU A 164 -6.67 -3.32 2.78
N VAL A 165 -6.49 -3.91 3.98
CA VAL A 165 -5.41 -4.87 4.26
C VAL A 165 -5.56 -6.13 3.41
N SER A 166 -6.79 -6.64 3.21
CA SER A 166 -7.02 -7.81 2.36
C SER A 166 -6.71 -7.53 0.88
N HIS A 167 -7.09 -6.35 0.38
CA HIS A 167 -6.81 -5.92 -0.99
C HIS A 167 -5.31 -5.67 -1.17
N ALA A 168 -4.65 -4.99 -0.24
CA ALA A 168 -3.19 -4.81 -0.24
C ALA A 168 -2.45 -6.15 -0.15
N THR A 169 -2.94 -7.09 0.67
CA THR A 169 -2.35 -8.45 0.77
C THR A 169 -2.55 -9.22 -0.52
N ARG A 170 -3.72 -9.12 -1.16
CA ARG A 170 -3.97 -9.73 -2.47
C ARG A 170 -3.09 -9.12 -3.55
N ASP A 171 -2.92 -7.80 -3.54
CA ASP A 171 -2.13 -7.09 -4.53
C ASP A 171 -0.62 -7.38 -4.35
N THR A 172 -0.16 -7.59 -3.11
CA THR A 172 1.21 -8.06 -2.84
C THR A 172 1.40 -9.53 -3.20
N LEU A 173 0.45 -10.42 -2.86
CA LEU A 173 0.50 -11.86 -3.16
C LEU A 173 0.32 -12.18 -4.65
N SER A 174 -0.39 -11.34 -5.40
CA SER A 174 -0.65 -11.52 -6.84
C SER A 174 0.53 -11.14 -7.74
N THR A 175 1.69 -10.83 -7.15
CA THR A 175 2.93 -10.62 -7.92
C THR A 175 3.64 -11.94 -8.20
N VAL A 176 4.31 -12.02 -9.36
CA VAL A 176 5.13 -13.19 -9.73
C VAL A 176 6.22 -13.44 -8.69
N THR A 177 6.81 -12.38 -8.15
CA THR A 177 7.80 -12.43 -7.07
C THR A 177 7.25 -13.09 -5.81
N SER A 178 6.01 -12.79 -5.42
CA SER A 178 5.39 -13.45 -4.26
C SER A 178 5.15 -14.93 -4.49
N ILE A 179 4.75 -15.34 -5.69
CA ILE A 179 4.59 -16.77 -6.03
C ILE A 179 5.95 -17.48 -6.00
N LEU A 180 7.01 -16.86 -6.53
CA LEU A 180 8.38 -17.36 -6.44
C LEU A 180 8.83 -17.54 -4.97
N PHE A 181 8.56 -16.55 -4.11
CA PHE A 181 8.86 -16.64 -2.68
C PHE A 181 8.05 -17.73 -1.98
N CYS A 182 6.77 -17.92 -2.32
CA CYS A 182 5.94 -18.99 -1.77
C CYS A 182 6.51 -20.37 -2.13
N VAL A 183 6.90 -20.59 -3.39
CA VAL A 183 7.51 -21.85 -3.83
C VAL A 183 8.86 -22.07 -3.15
N ALA A 184 9.71 -21.04 -3.08
CA ALA A 184 11.00 -21.12 -2.39
C ALA A 184 10.84 -21.35 -0.87
N GLY A 185 9.82 -20.73 -0.25
CA GLY A 185 9.48 -20.92 1.16
C GLY A 185 8.99 -22.34 1.45
N TRP A 186 8.21 -22.92 0.53
CA TRP A 186 7.80 -24.33 0.62
C TRP A 186 9.00 -25.28 0.52
N GLU A 187 9.92 -25.05 -0.43
CA GLU A 187 11.16 -25.83 -0.52
C GLU A 187 12.00 -25.68 0.75
N LEU A 188 12.19 -24.44 1.23
CA LEU A 188 12.94 -24.14 2.44
C LEU A 188 12.32 -24.78 3.68
N TRP A 189 11.00 -24.85 3.76
CA TRP A 189 10.29 -25.51 4.86
C TRP A 189 10.61 -27.01 4.93
N ASN A 190 10.71 -27.68 3.79
CA ASN A 190 11.07 -29.09 3.72
C ASN A 190 12.56 -29.30 4.01
N VAL A 191 13.43 -28.49 3.40
CA VAL A 191 14.87 -28.49 3.64
C VAL A 191 15.20 -28.23 5.12
N ARG A 192 14.52 -27.26 5.74
CA ARG A 192 14.66 -26.94 7.17
C ARG A 192 14.51 -28.17 8.06
N ARG A 193 13.53 -29.04 7.79
CA ARG A 193 13.24 -30.22 8.62
C ARG A 193 14.37 -31.23 8.62
N GLU A 194 15.16 -31.29 7.55
CA GLU A 194 16.31 -32.19 7.42
C GLU A 194 17.59 -31.56 8.00
N ILE A 195 17.82 -30.26 7.76
CA ILE A 195 19.04 -29.59 8.22
C ILE A 195 18.98 -29.35 9.74
N LEU A 196 17.81 -28.98 10.28
CA LEU A 196 17.59 -28.82 11.71
C LEU A 196 16.80 -30.01 12.25
N SER A 197 17.51 -31.00 12.76
CA SER A 197 16.88 -32.13 13.44
C SER A 197 16.10 -31.64 14.66
N ASN A 198 14.90 -32.18 14.86
CA ASN A 198 14.08 -31.87 16.03
C ASN A 198 14.54 -32.74 17.20
N VAL A 199 14.99 -32.09 18.28
CA VAL A 199 15.40 -32.74 19.51
C VAL A 199 14.29 -32.61 20.54
N TYR A 200 14.14 -33.65 21.36
CA TYR A 200 13.20 -33.66 22.46
C TYR A 200 13.57 -32.59 23.49
N ALA A 201 12.63 -31.72 23.82
CA ALA A 201 12.87 -30.58 24.72
C ALA A 201 12.34 -30.87 26.13
N PHE A 202 11.03 -31.06 26.22
CA PHE A 202 10.33 -31.36 27.45
C PHE A 202 8.96 -31.94 27.12
N THR A 203 8.38 -32.68 28.06
CA THR A 203 6.98 -33.10 28.01
C THR A 203 6.14 -32.09 28.75
N ILE A 204 5.03 -31.68 28.13
CA ILE A 204 3.97 -31.00 28.87
C ILE A 204 3.24 -32.09 29.67
N PRO A 205 3.24 -32.04 31.01
CA PRO A 205 2.63 -33.08 31.83
C PRO A 205 1.12 -33.09 31.63
N ALA A 206 0.53 -34.27 31.69
CA ALA A 206 -0.90 -34.49 31.64
C ALA A 206 -1.58 -33.73 32.79
N ILE A 207 -2.59 -32.94 32.44
CA ILE A 207 -3.43 -32.27 33.42
C ILE A 207 -4.69 -33.12 33.56
N SER A 208 -4.74 -33.94 34.61
CA SER A 208 -5.85 -34.86 34.88
C SER A 208 -7.21 -34.17 35.00
N THR A 209 -7.23 -32.87 35.35
CA THR A 209 -8.45 -32.05 35.43
C THR A 209 -8.98 -31.59 34.06
N LEU A 210 -8.12 -31.56 33.02
CA LEU A 210 -8.49 -31.19 31.64
C LEU A 210 -8.61 -32.41 30.72
N GLY A 211 -8.30 -33.62 31.20
CA GLY A 211 -8.32 -34.85 30.41
C GLY A 211 -7.26 -34.90 29.29
N THR A 212 -6.23 -34.05 29.35
CA THR A 212 -5.16 -34.00 28.35
C THR A 212 -4.08 -35.04 28.64
N SER A 213 -3.62 -35.74 27.60
CA SER A 213 -2.52 -36.70 27.69
C SER A 213 -1.15 -36.02 27.69
N ASP A 214 -0.13 -36.73 28.16
CA ASP A 214 1.27 -36.29 28.05
C ASP A 214 1.62 -35.99 26.60
N TYR A 215 2.15 -34.79 26.35
CA TYR A 215 2.54 -34.36 25.01
C TYR A 215 4.05 -34.05 24.96
N PRO A 216 4.86 -34.85 24.23
CA PRO A 216 6.27 -34.56 24.04
C PRO A 216 6.43 -33.39 23.06
N VAL A 217 7.10 -32.33 23.52
CA VAL A 217 7.43 -31.17 22.69
C VAL A 217 8.83 -31.35 22.12
N TYR A 218 8.92 -31.30 20.80
CA TYR A 218 10.19 -31.28 20.07
C TYR A 218 10.47 -29.88 19.58
N VAL A 219 11.70 -29.40 19.74
CA VAL A 219 12.17 -28.14 19.12
C VAL A 219 13.37 -28.42 18.23
N PRO A 220 13.58 -27.60 17.20
CA PRO A 220 14.78 -27.68 16.37
C PRO A 220 16.03 -27.47 17.23
N ASP A 221 17.06 -28.29 17.00
CA ASP A 221 18.35 -28.09 17.64
C ASP A 221 19.05 -26.85 17.04
N MET A 222 19.02 -25.75 17.80
CA MET A 222 19.60 -24.48 17.37
C MET A 222 21.14 -24.48 17.43
N PHE A 223 21.78 -25.42 18.14
CA PHE A 223 23.24 -25.52 18.17
C PHE A 223 23.82 -26.01 16.83
N LEU A 224 23.00 -26.67 16.01
CA LEU A 224 23.39 -27.04 14.65
C LEU A 224 23.73 -25.81 13.80
N LEU A 225 23.14 -24.64 14.07
CA LEU A 225 23.46 -23.39 13.38
C LEU A 225 24.93 -22.96 13.55
N LEU A 226 25.63 -23.42 14.59
CA LEU A 226 27.05 -23.13 14.80
C LEU A 226 27.96 -24.15 14.11
N THR A 227 27.39 -25.23 13.55
CA THR A 227 28.14 -26.36 12.99
C THR A 227 28.15 -26.32 11.46
N SER A 228 29.22 -26.82 10.84
CA SER A 228 29.33 -26.95 9.38
C SER A 228 28.28 -27.89 8.77
N SER A 229 27.72 -28.80 9.57
CA SER A 229 26.63 -29.70 9.17
C SER A 229 25.36 -28.96 8.75
N PHE A 230 25.11 -27.78 9.32
CA PHE A 230 24.02 -26.89 8.93
C PHE A 230 24.38 -26.08 7.68
N TRP A 231 25.54 -25.40 7.72
CA TRP A 231 25.93 -24.47 6.68
C TRP A 231 26.25 -25.13 5.34
N SER A 232 26.78 -26.34 5.32
CA SER A 232 27.12 -27.05 4.08
C SER A 232 25.89 -27.27 3.17
N PRO A 233 24.81 -27.94 3.62
CA PRO A 233 23.58 -28.06 2.82
C PRO A 233 22.84 -26.74 2.67
N ALA A 234 22.84 -25.85 3.67
CA ALA A 234 22.15 -24.56 3.58
C ALA A 234 22.75 -23.64 2.52
N LEU A 235 24.08 -23.49 2.50
CA LEU A 235 24.79 -22.70 1.48
C LEU A 235 24.68 -23.35 0.11
N THR A 236 24.71 -24.68 0.02
CA THR A 236 24.48 -25.40 -1.24
C THR A 236 23.11 -25.03 -1.81
N TRP A 237 22.04 -25.09 -1.00
CA TRP A 237 20.69 -24.69 -1.43
C TRP A 237 20.61 -23.21 -1.80
N ILE A 238 21.19 -22.31 -1.00
CA ILE A 238 21.20 -20.86 -1.28
C ILE A 238 21.91 -20.58 -2.63
N LEU A 239 23.05 -21.23 -2.86
CA LEU A 239 23.83 -21.04 -4.08
C LEU A 239 23.04 -21.49 -5.32
N THR A 240 22.48 -22.70 -5.27
CA THR A 240 21.81 -23.34 -6.42
C THR A 240 20.41 -22.80 -6.68
N SER A 241 19.67 -22.44 -5.62
CA SER A 241 18.26 -22.06 -5.69
C SER A 241 18.02 -20.56 -5.70
N VAL A 242 18.99 -19.76 -5.24
CA VAL A 242 18.87 -18.29 -5.14
C VAL A 242 19.98 -17.59 -5.91
N ILE A 243 21.24 -17.77 -5.53
CA ILE A 243 22.35 -16.94 -6.07
C ILE A 243 22.53 -17.13 -7.57
N ILE A 244 22.74 -18.37 -8.03
CA ILE A 244 22.99 -18.64 -9.45
C ILE A 244 21.77 -18.25 -10.33
N PRO A 245 20.53 -18.63 -9.98
CA PRO A 245 19.36 -18.22 -10.76
C PRO A 245 19.12 -16.71 -10.75
N SER A 246 19.32 -16.02 -9.61
CA SER A 246 19.18 -14.57 -9.54
C SER A 246 20.26 -13.83 -10.34
N PHE A 247 21.50 -14.31 -10.29
CA PHE A 247 22.59 -13.76 -11.09
C PHE A 247 22.25 -13.85 -12.59
N ALA A 248 21.84 -15.03 -13.05
CA ALA A 248 21.46 -15.20 -14.45
C ALA A 248 20.24 -14.36 -14.84
N GLY A 249 19.19 -14.32 -14.02
CA GLY A 249 18.01 -13.49 -14.30
C GLY A 249 18.27 -11.98 -14.26
N TYR A 250 19.31 -11.53 -13.55
CA TYR A 250 19.74 -10.12 -13.58
C TYR A 250 20.41 -9.76 -14.91
N PHE A 251 21.31 -10.60 -15.42
CA PHE A 251 22.03 -10.33 -16.67
C PHE A 251 21.23 -10.65 -17.92
N PHE A 252 20.45 -11.72 -17.93
CA PHE A 252 19.64 -12.16 -19.06
C PHE A 252 18.20 -11.68 -18.91
N ASN A 253 17.99 -10.36 -18.87
CA ASN A 253 16.67 -9.78 -18.68
C ASN A 253 15.90 -9.65 -20.01
N LEU A 254 15.04 -10.63 -20.30
CA LEU A 254 14.21 -10.63 -21.52
C LEU A 254 13.13 -9.54 -21.49
N SER A 255 12.64 -9.19 -20.30
CA SER A 255 11.59 -8.19 -20.10
C SER A 255 12.07 -6.74 -20.35
N ALA A 256 13.37 -6.48 -20.18
CA ALA A 256 13.98 -5.15 -20.36
C ALA A 256 14.08 -4.68 -21.82
N THR A 257 13.98 -5.59 -22.81
CA THR A 257 14.08 -5.24 -24.24
C THR A 257 12.74 -4.77 -24.83
N SER A 258 11.69 -4.65 -24.00
CA SER A 258 10.39 -4.18 -24.47
C SER A 258 10.48 -2.72 -24.98
N PRO A 259 9.91 -2.42 -26.17
CA PRO A 259 10.09 -1.13 -26.82
C PRO A 259 9.55 0.01 -25.94
N PRO A 260 10.19 1.19 -25.96
CA PRO A 260 9.75 2.33 -25.18
C PRO A 260 8.31 2.70 -25.56
N PRO A 261 7.48 3.13 -24.59
CA PRO A 261 6.09 3.46 -24.87
C PRO A 261 6.03 4.56 -25.93
N SER A 262 5.17 4.32 -26.93
CA SER A 262 4.76 5.34 -27.88
C SER A 262 4.30 6.60 -27.11
N ARG A 263 4.81 7.74 -27.55
CA ARG A 263 4.67 9.06 -26.93
C ARG A 263 3.21 9.34 -26.59
N GLY A 264 2.83 9.24 -25.32
CA GLY A 264 1.51 9.65 -24.83
C GLY A 264 0.74 8.64 -23.97
N ARG A 265 1.18 7.38 -23.84
CA ARG A 265 0.53 6.43 -22.91
C ARG A 265 1.31 6.37 -21.58
N PRO A 266 0.70 6.71 -20.44
CA PRO A 266 1.34 6.47 -19.15
C PRO A 266 1.58 4.97 -18.99
N ARG A 267 2.82 4.60 -18.66
CA ARG A 267 3.22 3.22 -18.35
C ARG A 267 2.38 2.78 -17.14
N PRO A 268 1.67 1.63 -17.18
CA PRO A 268 1.05 1.13 -15.96
C PRO A 268 2.15 0.90 -14.92
N SER A 269 1.91 1.28 -13.66
CA SER A 269 2.91 1.30 -12.59
C SER A 269 3.28 -0.10 -12.07
N HIS A 270 3.37 -1.09 -12.95
CA HIS A 270 3.84 -2.41 -12.60
C HIS A 270 5.37 -2.40 -12.67
N ALA A 271 5.99 -2.76 -11.54
CA ALA A 271 7.43 -2.69 -11.34
C ALA A 271 8.17 -3.42 -12.47
N ASP A 272 9.10 -2.70 -13.11
CA ASP A 272 10.12 -3.32 -13.96
C ASP A 272 10.90 -4.31 -13.08
N TYR A 273 10.88 -5.59 -13.43
CA TYR A 273 11.59 -6.61 -12.65
C TYR A 273 13.10 -6.39 -12.83
N VAL A 274 13.81 -6.18 -11.72
CA VAL A 274 15.28 -6.10 -11.69
C VAL A 274 15.90 -7.45 -12.11
N VAL A 275 15.26 -8.54 -11.70
CA VAL A 275 15.64 -9.92 -12.03
C VAL A 275 14.50 -10.55 -12.81
N ASP A 276 14.78 -11.01 -14.03
CA ASP A 276 13.77 -11.62 -14.88
C ASP A 276 13.25 -12.95 -14.30
N PRO A 277 11.96 -13.04 -13.94
CA PRO A 277 11.41 -14.20 -13.24
C PRO A 277 11.40 -15.47 -14.10
N LEU A 278 11.24 -15.32 -15.42
CA LEU A 278 11.30 -16.44 -16.35
C LEU A 278 12.70 -17.05 -16.37
N THR A 279 13.72 -16.22 -16.62
CA THR A 279 15.10 -16.68 -16.66
C THR A 279 15.55 -17.27 -15.32
N PHE A 280 15.14 -16.65 -14.20
CA PHE A 280 15.34 -17.21 -12.87
C PHE A 280 14.80 -18.66 -12.77
N SER A 281 13.55 -18.89 -13.18
CA SER A 281 12.93 -20.22 -13.09
C SER A 281 13.62 -21.27 -13.97
N ILE A 282 14.01 -20.90 -15.20
CA ILE A 282 14.71 -21.78 -16.14
C ILE A 282 16.09 -22.16 -15.59
N VAL A 283 16.86 -21.18 -15.11
CA VAL A 283 18.21 -21.43 -14.58
C VAL A 283 18.14 -22.24 -13.30
N LYS A 284 17.18 -21.96 -12.40
CA LYS A 284 16.94 -22.78 -11.22
C LYS A 284 16.62 -24.22 -11.59
N ALA A 285 15.77 -24.44 -12.60
CA ALA A 285 15.44 -25.78 -13.08
C ALA A 285 16.69 -26.52 -13.59
N LEU A 286 17.48 -25.88 -14.46
CA LEU A 286 18.71 -26.47 -14.99
C LEU A 286 19.75 -26.77 -13.90
N VAL A 287 20.02 -25.82 -13.00
CA VAL A 287 20.96 -26.01 -11.90
C VAL A 287 20.49 -27.10 -10.96
N SER A 288 19.21 -27.14 -10.61
CA SER A 288 18.66 -28.19 -9.75
C SER A 288 18.75 -29.58 -10.39
N PHE A 289 18.52 -29.69 -11.70
CA PHE A 289 18.68 -30.94 -12.43
C PHE A 289 20.14 -31.40 -12.49
N VAL A 290 21.07 -30.48 -12.74
CA VAL A 290 22.52 -30.79 -12.82
C VAL A 290 23.09 -31.15 -11.45
N VAL A 291 22.75 -30.40 -10.40
CA VAL A 291 23.32 -30.63 -9.05
C VAL A 291 22.64 -31.81 -8.37
N TYR A 292 21.31 -31.81 -8.28
CA TYR A 292 20.58 -32.83 -7.53
C TYR A 292 20.24 -34.05 -8.37
N GLY A 293 19.92 -33.87 -9.66
CA GLY A 293 19.59 -34.99 -10.55
C GLY A 293 20.81 -35.74 -11.10
N GLN A 294 21.91 -35.04 -11.40
CA GLN A 294 23.14 -35.64 -11.92
C GLN A 294 24.26 -35.74 -10.88
N GLY A 295 24.09 -35.18 -9.67
CA GLY A 295 25.09 -35.22 -8.61
C GLY A 295 26.35 -34.41 -8.90
N VAL A 296 26.28 -33.38 -9.77
CA VAL A 296 27.47 -32.61 -10.15
C VAL A 296 27.89 -31.69 -9.01
N ASN A 297 29.15 -31.83 -8.57
CA ASN A 297 29.71 -31.07 -7.45
C ASN A 297 30.59 -29.87 -7.86
N PHE A 298 30.60 -29.52 -9.15
CA PHE A 298 31.40 -28.43 -9.75
C PHE A 298 32.88 -28.44 -9.32
N GLY A 299 33.52 -29.61 -9.36
CA GLY A 299 34.95 -29.74 -9.02
C GLY A 299 35.24 -29.70 -7.51
N GLY A 300 34.26 -30.12 -6.69
CA GLY A 300 34.38 -30.16 -5.23
C GLY A 300 33.93 -28.89 -4.51
N LEU A 301 33.36 -27.92 -5.21
CA LEU A 301 32.74 -26.73 -4.60
C LEU A 301 31.52 -27.10 -3.74
N LEU A 302 30.79 -28.13 -4.14
CA LEU A 302 29.66 -28.67 -3.40
C LEU A 302 30.06 -29.99 -2.75
N ASN A 303 29.58 -30.22 -1.53
CA ASN A 303 29.83 -31.48 -0.82
C ASN A 303 28.78 -32.52 -1.24
N ASP A 304 29.21 -33.67 -1.76
CA ASP A 304 28.34 -34.75 -2.23
C ASP A 304 27.34 -35.21 -1.15
N LEU A 305 27.79 -35.26 0.11
CA LEU A 305 26.91 -35.61 1.23
C LEU A 305 25.81 -34.57 1.44
N SER A 306 26.09 -33.29 1.18
CA SER A 306 25.10 -32.23 1.29
C SER A 306 24.09 -32.28 0.14
N ILE A 307 24.53 -32.62 -1.07
CA ILE A 307 23.65 -32.81 -2.24
C ILE A 307 22.66 -33.95 -1.96
N MET A 308 23.15 -35.10 -1.51
CA MET A 308 22.32 -36.27 -1.20
C MET A 308 21.31 -35.99 -0.08
N ARG A 309 21.74 -35.33 1.00
CA ARG A 309 20.83 -34.94 2.10
C ARG A 309 19.74 -34.00 1.61
N LEU A 310 20.10 -33.04 0.77
CA LEU A 310 19.14 -32.08 0.26
C LEU A 310 18.15 -32.72 -0.71
N GLU A 311 18.62 -33.61 -1.60
CA GLU A 311 17.75 -34.37 -2.50
C GLU A 311 16.70 -35.16 -1.73
N ASN A 312 17.09 -35.81 -0.63
CA ASN A 312 16.15 -36.54 0.22
C ASN A 312 15.23 -35.61 1.04
N ALA A 313 15.69 -34.41 1.39
CA ALA A 313 14.90 -33.43 2.16
C ALA A 313 13.79 -32.78 1.33
N ILE A 314 14.06 -32.52 0.05
CA ILE A 314 13.14 -31.83 -0.84
C ILE A 314 11.98 -32.78 -1.16
N TYR A 315 10.76 -32.26 -1.11
CA TYR A 315 9.57 -33.04 -1.44
C TYR A 315 9.63 -33.56 -2.89
N GLY A 316 9.81 -34.87 -3.07
CA GLY A 316 10.00 -35.49 -4.38
C GLY A 316 11.37 -35.24 -5.02
N GLY A 317 12.36 -34.80 -4.22
CA GLY A 317 13.72 -34.52 -4.66
C GLY A 317 13.81 -33.46 -5.75
N TYR A 318 14.75 -33.63 -6.68
CA TYR A 318 14.95 -32.68 -7.78
C TYR A 318 13.67 -32.48 -8.62
N LYS A 319 12.80 -33.49 -8.73
CA LYS A 319 11.53 -33.41 -9.46
C LYS A 319 10.56 -32.42 -8.82
N GLY A 320 10.59 -32.28 -7.51
CA GLY A 320 9.82 -31.28 -6.77
C GLY A 320 10.24 -29.85 -7.14
N ILE A 321 11.54 -29.57 -7.16
CA ILE A 321 12.07 -28.27 -7.60
C ILE A 321 11.72 -28.01 -9.07
N LEU A 322 11.82 -29.02 -9.94
CA LEU A 322 11.42 -28.89 -11.35
C LEU A 322 9.93 -28.55 -11.50
N THR A 323 9.08 -29.12 -10.66
CA THR A 323 7.65 -28.80 -10.67
C THR A 323 7.39 -27.37 -10.18
N GLY A 324 8.02 -26.95 -9.09
CA GLY A 324 7.93 -25.58 -8.56
C GLY A 324 8.43 -24.54 -9.57
N THR A 325 9.57 -24.81 -10.20
CA THR A 325 10.13 -23.95 -11.25
C THR A 325 9.24 -23.89 -12.49
N ALA A 326 8.66 -25.02 -12.93
CA ALA A 326 7.70 -25.03 -14.03
C ALA A 326 6.45 -24.17 -13.74
N VAL A 327 5.90 -24.24 -12.53
CA VAL A 327 4.78 -23.38 -12.10
C VAL A 327 5.18 -21.91 -12.17
N THR A 328 6.34 -21.55 -11.61
CA THR A 328 6.82 -20.15 -11.63
C THR A 328 7.15 -19.65 -13.03
N ALA A 329 7.65 -20.52 -13.91
CA ALA A 329 7.89 -20.21 -15.32
C ALA A 329 6.57 -19.89 -16.04
N VAL A 330 5.56 -20.74 -15.91
CA VAL A 330 4.24 -20.51 -16.52
C VAL A 330 3.60 -19.22 -16.01
N VAL A 331 3.67 -18.97 -14.70
CA VAL A 331 3.17 -17.74 -14.09
C VAL A 331 3.91 -16.50 -14.64
N SER A 332 5.23 -16.59 -14.80
CA SER A 332 6.02 -15.49 -15.37
C SER A 332 5.67 -15.22 -16.84
N ILE A 333 5.41 -16.27 -17.64
CA ILE A 333 4.95 -16.12 -19.04
C ILE A 333 3.56 -15.49 -19.05
N TYR A 334 2.65 -15.95 -18.20
CA TYR A 334 1.29 -15.42 -18.11
C TYR A 334 1.29 -13.93 -17.77
N ASP A 335 2.07 -13.52 -16.77
CA ASP A 335 2.26 -12.11 -16.41
C ASP A 335 2.89 -11.30 -17.56
N ALA A 336 3.89 -11.85 -18.25
CA ALA A 336 4.50 -11.20 -19.41
C ALA A 336 3.52 -11.03 -20.59
N VAL A 337 2.65 -12.01 -20.84
CA VAL A 337 1.61 -11.95 -21.88
C VAL A 337 0.53 -10.93 -21.52
N LEU A 338 0.08 -10.88 -20.27
CA LEU A 338 -0.91 -9.90 -19.82
C LEU A 338 -0.40 -8.45 -19.90
N ARG A 339 0.91 -8.24 -19.84
CA ARG A 339 1.55 -6.92 -19.95
C ARG A 339 1.65 -6.39 -21.38
N LYS A 340 1.49 -7.25 -22.40
CA LYS A 340 1.66 -6.91 -23.81
C LYS A 340 0.34 -6.51 -24.46
#